data_AF-A0A6S7G5E6-F1
#
_entry.id   AF-A0A6S7G5E6-F1
#
_cell.length_a   1.000
_cell.length_b   1.000
_cell.length_c   1.000
_cell.angle_alpha   90.00
_cell.angle_beta   90.00
_cell.angle_gamma   90.00
#
_symmetry.space_group_name_H-M   'P 1'
#
loop_
_entity.id
_entity.type
_entity.pdbx_description
1 polymer ?
#
loop_
_entity_poly.entity_id
_entity_poly.type
_entity_poly.pdbx_seq_one_letter_code
_entity_poly.pdbx_strand_id
1 'polypeptide(L)'
;MSIFRRLTNLSSSSSSLASPSPNERDVKHSASDSPENDIVNALKRHCKSIQDVLLTTETSKSSPDDCRRVLDHFNIVINIISDETCGRDGQLGSCLEYTLECRLYEEIFAWSLSQRTCMKDLIKEQLKLYKTLLKRCKQPILIFEEIGAPLRRLLRSCMGKQTGDIELAYVDVLHQLCICVNQDVSLLDTHFINASSATEASLSVFSLLVPYVHREEEVGSRSRDAVLLCTSLSMFQEQLANFICEETTFCPVLATGLSALYSRLPNTLDVPGEDWYSLEKGLWTTLPELKSFITSLEFCNDVIQ
;
A
#
# COMPACT_ATOMS: atom_id res chain seq x y z
N MET A 1 3.64 -26.75 -3.75
CA MET A 1 3.50 -26.51 -5.20
C MET A 1 4.24 -25.22 -5.52
N SER A 2 5.46 -25.40 -6.03
CA SER A 2 6.67 -24.61 -5.75
C SER A 2 6.64 -23.14 -6.22
N ILE A 3 7.26 -22.27 -5.41
CA ILE A 3 7.56 -20.83 -5.64
C ILE A 3 8.12 -20.58 -7.05
N PHE A 4 8.89 -21.53 -7.59
CA PHE A 4 9.43 -21.52 -8.95
C PHE A 4 8.39 -21.45 -10.07
N ARG A 5 7.17 -21.96 -9.86
CA ARG A 5 6.12 -21.95 -10.90
C ARG A 5 5.47 -20.59 -11.08
N ARG A 6 5.55 -19.71 -10.07
CA ARG A 6 4.98 -18.34 -10.14
C ARG A 6 5.92 -17.38 -10.86
N LEU A 7 7.23 -17.50 -10.64
CA LEU A 7 8.25 -16.68 -11.32
C LEU A 7 8.42 -17.05 -12.81
N THR A 8 8.24 -18.33 -13.15
CA THR A 8 8.42 -18.82 -14.54
C THR A 8 7.32 -18.42 -15.51
N ASN A 9 6.14 -18.01 -15.02
CA ASN A 9 5.08 -17.49 -15.89
C ASN A 9 5.35 -16.07 -16.40
N LEU A 10 6.36 -15.37 -15.88
CA LEU A 10 6.76 -14.02 -16.32
C LEU A 10 7.90 -14.03 -17.36
N SER A 11 8.54 -15.17 -17.62
CA SER A 11 9.78 -15.25 -18.43
C SER A 11 9.68 -16.11 -19.69
N SER A 12 8.49 -16.37 -20.22
CA SER A 12 8.35 -17.19 -21.43
C SER A 12 8.49 -16.40 -22.74
N SER A 13 9.72 -16.10 -23.13
CA SER A 13 10.10 -16.01 -24.57
C SER A 13 11.62 -15.94 -24.75
N SER A 14 12.26 -17.11 -24.86
CA SER A 14 13.24 -17.43 -25.91
C SER A 14 13.92 -18.77 -25.62
N SER A 15 14.06 -19.56 -26.69
CA SER A 15 14.68 -20.88 -26.70
C SER A 15 15.89 -20.86 -27.63
N SER A 16 16.80 -21.83 -27.39
CA SER A 16 17.96 -22.30 -28.19
C SER A 16 19.29 -22.10 -27.45
N LEU A 17 20.31 -22.97 -27.50
CA LEU A 17 20.51 -24.35 -27.97
C LEU A 17 21.74 -24.91 -27.19
N ALA A 18 21.85 -26.24 -27.06
CA ALA A 18 22.85 -26.95 -26.25
C ALA A 18 24.25 -27.11 -26.87
N SER A 19 25.29 -27.34 -26.05
CA SER A 19 26.21 -28.51 -26.12
C SER A 19 27.36 -28.48 -25.06
N PRO A 20 28.00 -29.62 -24.69
CA PRO A 20 28.60 -29.83 -23.37
C PRO A 20 30.12 -30.20 -23.29
N SER A 21 30.64 -30.18 -22.04
CA SER A 21 31.71 -31.01 -21.40
C SER A 21 33.20 -30.57 -21.50
N PRO A 22 34.16 -31.10 -20.68
CA PRO A 22 34.13 -31.57 -19.26
C PRO A 22 35.36 -31.15 -18.38
N ASN A 23 35.26 -31.45 -17.07
CA ASN A 23 36.33 -31.74 -16.07
C ASN A 23 37.34 -30.63 -15.66
N GLU A 24 37.42 -30.29 -14.35
CA GLU A 24 38.29 -30.97 -13.37
C GLU A 24 38.38 -30.23 -12.02
N ARG A 25 38.44 -31.04 -10.94
CA ARG A 25 39.06 -30.80 -9.61
C ARG A 25 38.25 -30.12 -8.50
N ASP A 26 37.82 -31.01 -7.59
CA ASP A 26 37.69 -30.83 -6.16
C ASP A 26 38.68 -29.81 -5.56
N VAL A 27 38.13 -28.73 -5.01
CA VAL A 27 38.75 -28.01 -3.90
C VAL A 27 37.68 -27.83 -2.83
N LYS A 28 37.77 -28.64 -1.78
CA LYS A 28 37.13 -28.36 -0.48
C LYS A 28 37.69 -27.02 0.03
N HIS A 29 36.98 -25.93 -0.24
CA HIS A 29 37.13 -24.70 0.53
C HIS A 29 36.12 -24.71 1.68
N SER A 30 36.66 -24.51 2.87
CA SER A 30 35.97 -24.23 4.13
C SER A 30 34.81 -23.26 3.97
N ALA A 31 33.78 -23.47 4.79
CA ALA A 31 32.54 -22.71 4.89
C ALA A 31 32.71 -21.20 4.58
N SER A 32 31.97 -20.74 3.58
CA SER A 32 31.89 -19.38 3.11
C SER A 32 31.07 -18.50 4.06
N ASP A 33 31.72 -17.79 4.97
CA ASP A 33 31.13 -16.60 5.60
C ASP A 33 31.11 -15.48 4.55
N SER A 34 30.06 -15.47 3.73
CA SER A 34 29.79 -14.38 2.80
C SER A 34 28.96 -13.28 3.51
N PRO A 35 29.14 -11.99 3.17
CA PRO A 35 28.37 -10.89 3.75
C PRO A 35 26.84 -11.05 3.60
N GLU A 36 26.41 -11.77 2.56
CA GLU A 36 25.01 -12.11 2.32
C GLU A 36 24.45 -13.02 3.42
N ASN A 37 25.25 -14.01 3.86
CA ASN A 37 24.88 -14.91 4.95
C ASN A 37 24.74 -14.15 6.28
N ASP A 38 25.57 -13.12 6.51
CA ASP A 38 25.49 -12.30 7.73
C ASP A 38 24.20 -11.48 7.81
N ILE A 39 23.76 -10.90 6.69
CA ILE A 39 22.50 -10.13 6.61
C ILE A 39 21.30 -11.05 6.83
N VAL A 40 21.27 -12.22 6.19
CA VAL A 40 20.21 -13.23 6.39
C VAL A 40 20.19 -13.70 7.85
N ASN A 41 21.34 -13.92 8.47
CA ASN A 41 21.43 -14.30 9.88
C ASN A 41 20.98 -13.17 10.82
N ALA A 42 21.26 -11.91 10.48
CA ALA A 42 20.75 -10.75 11.22
C ALA A 42 19.23 -10.66 11.14
N LEU A 43 18.65 -10.80 9.94
CA LEU A 43 17.21 -10.85 9.71
C LEU A 43 16.56 -11.96 10.55
N LYS A 44 17.11 -13.18 10.52
CA LYS A 44 16.65 -14.34 11.31
C LYS A 44 16.57 -14.02 12.80
N ARG A 45 17.57 -13.32 13.36
CA ARG A 45 17.57 -12.91 14.77
C ARG A 45 16.44 -11.92 15.09
N HIS A 46 16.15 -10.98 14.17
CA HIS A 46 15.04 -10.04 14.34
C HIS A 46 13.68 -10.72 14.23
N CYS A 47 13.47 -11.60 13.24
CA CYS A 47 12.26 -12.41 13.13
C CYS A 47 12.02 -13.24 14.40
N LYS A 48 13.07 -13.92 14.89
CA LYS A 48 12.98 -14.69 16.13
C LYS A 48 12.65 -13.83 17.35
N SER A 49 13.27 -12.65 17.46
CA SER A 49 12.99 -11.73 18.57
C SER A 49 11.54 -11.25 18.57
N ILE A 50 10.93 -11.07 17.39
CA ILE A 50 9.51 -10.77 17.26
C ILE A 50 8.71 -11.97 17.76
N GLN A 51 8.93 -13.16 17.19
CA GLN A 51 8.21 -14.38 17.53
C GLN A 51 8.26 -14.72 19.03
N ASP A 52 9.42 -14.55 19.68
CA ASP A 52 9.59 -14.76 21.11
C ASP A 52 8.68 -13.81 21.93
N VAL A 53 8.56 -12.55 21.54
CA VAL A 53 7.65 -11.58 22.18
C VAL A 53 6.19 -11.95 21.92
N LEU A 54 5.84 -12.34 20.69
CA LEU A 54 4.48 -12.74 20.33
C LEU A 54 4.03 -13.93 21.19
N LEU A 55 4.83 -14.99 21.25
CA LEU A 55 4.54 -16.21 22.01
C LEU A 55 4.40 -15.95 23.51
N THR A 56 5.26 -15.11 24.09
CA THR A 56 5.21 -14.79 25.53
C THR A 56 4.00 -13.95 25.92
N THR A 57 3.46 -13.18 24.97
CA THR A 57 2.33 -12.25 25.18
C THR A 57 1.01 -12.71 24.56
N GLU A 58 0.94 -13.95 24.06
CA GLU A 58 -0.32 -14.55 23.59
C GLU A 58 -1.33 -14.78 24.72
N THR A 59 -0.84 -15.12 25.92
CA THR A 59 -1.68 -15.48 27.09
C THR A 59 -1.70 -14.40 28.17
N SER A 60 -0.85 -13.38 28.04
CA SER A 60 -0.67 -12.30 29.00
C SER A 60 -0.82 -10.93 28.32
N LYS A 61 -1.15 -9.89 29.09
CA LYS A 61 -1.26 -8.54 28.55
C LYS A 61 0.13 -8.03 28.17
N SER A 62 0.36 -7.65 26.91
CA SER A 62 1.65 -7.08 26.50
C SER A 62 1.90 -5.73 27.16
N SER A 63 3.16 -5.48 27.53
CA SER A 63 3.58 -4.15 28.00
C SER A 63 3.74 -3.18 26.81
N PRO A 64 3.74 -1.86 27.04
CA PRO A 64 4.05 -0.88 26.00
C PRO A 64 5.44 -1.09 25.37
N ASP A 65 6.41 -1.56 26.18
CA ASP A 65 7.76 -1.87 25.72
C ASP A 65 7.79 -3.08 24.79
N ASP A 66 6.92 -4.07 25.02
CA ASP A 66 6.75 -5.21 24.10
C ASP A 66 6.18 -4.75 22.75
N CYS A 67 5.13 -3.89 22.76
CA CYS A 67 4.56 -3.31 21.54
C CYS A 67 5.65 -2.55 20.75
N ARG A 68 6.47 -1.74 21.42
CA ARG A 68 7.57 -1.01 20.80
C ARG A 68 8.65 -1.94 20.24
N ARG A 69 9.07 -2.95 21.00
CA ARG A 69 10.10 -3.89 20.59
C ARG A 69 9.72 -4.68 19.33
N VAL A 70 8.46 -5.10 19.23
CA VAL A 70 7.93 -5.77 18.03
C VAL A 70 8.03 -4.84 16.82
N LEU A 71 7.57 -3.59 16.94
CA LEU A 71 7.60 -2.62 15.85
C LEU A 71 9.03 -2.24 15.44
N ASP A 72 9.94 -2.05 16.39
CA ASP A 72 11.34 -1.71 16.13
C ASP A 72 12.04 -2.82 15.34
N HIS A 73 11.89 -4.08 15.75
CA HIS A 73 12.43 -5.22 15.01
C HIS A 73 11.75 -5.39 13.65
N PHE A 74 10.43 -5.18 13.55
CA PHE A 74 9.72 -5.30 12.29
C PHE A 74 10.14 -4.22 11.28
N ASN A 75 10.39 -2.99 11.75
CA ASN A 75 10.97 -1.94 10.94
C ASN A 75 12.35 -2.32 10.40
N ILE A 76 13.21 -2.95 11.22
CA ILE A 76 14.53 -3.43 10.76
C ILE A 76 14.35 -4.50 9.67
N VAL A 77 13.45 -5.47 9.88
CA VAL A 77 13.12 -6.50 8.89
C VAL A 77 12.70 -5.87 7.56
N ILE A 78 11.79 -4.89 7.60
CA ILE A 78 11.33 -4.18 6.40
C ILE A 78 12.47 -3.42 5.71
N ASN A 79 13.37 -2.78 6.46
CA ASN A 79 14.51 -2.07 5.86
C ASN A 79 15.46 -3.05 5.16
N ILE A 80 15.77 -4.20 5.78
CA ILE A 80 16.62 -5.24 5.18
C ILE A 80 15.99 -5.74 3.86
N ILE A 81 14.70 -6.11 3.88
CA ILE A 81 14.00 -6.60 2.69
C ILE A 81 13.88 -5.52 1.60
N SER A 82 13.71 -4.25 2.01
CA SER A 82 13.59 -3.14 1.07
C SER A 82 14.90 -2.85 0.34
N ASP A 83 16.04 -3.02 1.01
CA ASP A 83 17.34 -2.74 0.42
C ASP A 83 17.87 -3.91 -0.41
N GLU A 84 17.41 -5.14 -0.12
CA GLU A 84 17.74 -6.36 -0.86
C GLU A 84 17.32 -6.28 -2.34
N THR A 85 18.24 -6.69 -3.22
CA THR A 85 18.01 -6.86 -4.65
C THR A 85 17.67 -8.31 -4.96
N CYS A 86 17.00 -8.56 -6.10
CA CYS A 86 16.80 -9.93 -6.59
C CYS A 86 18.13 -10.70 -6.65
N GLY A 87 18.03 -12.02 -6.42
CA GLY A 87 19.13 -12.96 -6.59
C GLY A 87 19.54 -13.13 -8.06
N ARG A 88 20.50 -14.03 -8.30
CA ARG A 88 20.96 -14.33 -9.67
C ARG A 88 19.80 -14.87 -10.51
N ASP A 89 19.80 -14.55 -11.80
CA ASP A 89 18.81 -15.03 -12.78
C ASP A 89 17.35 -14.73 -12.41
N GLY A 90 17.09 -13.62 -11.70
CA GLY A 90 15.74 -13.20 -11.31
C GLY A 90 15.14 -14.01 -10.16
N GLN A 91 15.95 -14.77 -9.43
CA GLN A 91 15.53 -15.42 -8.19
C GLN A 91 15.18 -14.40 -7.10
N LEU A 92 14.40 -14.84 -6.12
CA LEU A 92 14.15 -14.03 -4.93
C LEU A 92 15.44 -13.86 -4.14
N GLY A 93 15.59 -12.71 -3.51
CA GLY A 93 16.63 -12.49 -2.52
C GLY A 93 16.40 -13.38 -1.29
N SER A 94 17.50 -13.83 -0.70
CA SER A 94 17.51 -14.78 0.42
C SER A 94 16.75 -14.27 1.65
N CYS A 95 16.71 -12.96 1.89
CA CYS A 95 15.99 -12.34 3.00
C CYS A 95 14.48 -12.33 2.75
N LEU A 96 14.06 -11.97 1.54
CA LEU A 96 12.66 -12.03 1.16
C LEU A 96 12.16 -13.48 1.22
N GLU A 97 12.90 -14.43 0.65
CA GLU A 97 12.56 -15.85 0.68
C GLU A 97 12.32 -16.35 2.12
N TYR A 98 13.25 -16.09 3.04
CA TYR A 98 13.10 -16.47 4.44
C TYR A 98 11.88 -15.79 5.11
N THR A 99 11.62 -14.52 4.79
CA THR A 99 10.50 -13.77 5.39
C THR A 99 9.15 -14.35 4.96
N LEU A 100 9.04 -14.77 3.69
CA LEU A 100 7.85 -15.45 3.18
C LEU A 100 7.59 -16.76 3.94
N GLU A 101 8.64 -17.55 4.22
CA GLU A 101 8.52 -18.79 4.99
C GLU A 101 8.08 -18.55 6.44
N CYS A 102 8.57 -17.47 7.07
CA CYS A 102 8.26 -17.16 8.47
C CYS A 102 6.84 -16.66 8.72
N ARG A 103 6.10 -16.23 7.68
CA ARG A 103 4.74 -15.65 7.80
C ARG A 103 4.63 -14.51 8.82
N LEU A 104 5.72 -13.78 9.02
CA LEU A 104 5.88 -12.76 10.05
C LEU A 104 4.77 -11.68 10.00
N TYR A 105 4.38 -11.26 8.79
CA TYR A 105 3.35 -10.24 8.57
C TYR A 105 1.98 -10.66 9.12
N GLU A 106 1.62 -11.93 8.96
CA GLU A 106 0.36 -12.47 9.47
C GLU A 106 0.38 -12.57 11.00
N GLU A 107 1.48 -13.08 11.56
CA GLU A 107 1.65 -13.25 13.01
C GLU A 107 1.57 -11.89 13.74
N ILE A 108 2.29 -10.87 13.25
CA ILE A 108 2.28 -9.52 13.82
C ILE A 108 0.88 -8.91 13.73
N PHE A 109 0.19 -9.06 12.59
CA PHE A 109 -1.16 -8.53 12.43
C PHE A 109 -2.15 -9.18 13.39
N ALA A 110 -2.17 -10.51 13.45
CA ALA A 110 -3.05 -11.27 14.35
C ALA A 110 -2.78 -10.92 15.82
N TRP A 111 -1.52 -10.83 16.21
CA TRP A 111 -1.12 -10.40 17.55
C TRP A 111 -1.55 -8.97 17.85
N SER A 112 -1.41 -8.04 16.90
CA SER A 112 -1.79 -6.64 17.11
C SER A 112 -3.28 -6.48 17.41
N LEU A 113 -4.13 -7.32 16.81
CA LEU A 113 -5.57 -7.35 17.10
C LEU A 113 -5.90 -7.89 18.50
N SER A 114 -5.06 -8.75 19.08
CA SER A 114 -5.26 -9.23 20.45
C SER A 114 -4.86 -8.18 21.49
N GLN A 115 -3.97 -7.24 21.15
CA GLN A 115 -3.48 -6.20 22.06
C GLN A 115 -4.41 -4.98 22.18
N ARG A 116 -5.55 -5.14 22.87
CA ARG A 116 -6.61 -4.11 22.97
C ARG A 116 -6.15 -2.70 23.35
N THR A 117 -5.12 -2.55 24.19
CA THR A 117 -4.67 -1.24 24.67
C THR A 117 -3.77 -0.49 23.69
N CYS A 118 -2.92 -1.19 22.93
CA CYS A 118 -2.01 -0.58 21.96
C CYS A 118 -2.44 -0.84 20.50
N MET A 119 -3.57 -1.54 20.26
CA MET A 119 -4.04 -1.96 18.93
C MET A 119 -4.05 -0.83 17.91
N LYS A 120 -4.61 0.33 18.24
CA LYS A 120 -4.70 1.45 17.29
C LYS A 120 -3.33 1.95 16.84
N ASP A 121 -2.38 2.06 17.76
CA ASP A 121 -1.03 2.51 17.45
C ASP A 121 -0.25 1.44 16.68
N LEU A 122 -0.39 0.16 17.06
CA LEU A 122 0.20 -0.96 16.33
C LEU A 122 -0.29 -1.02 14.88
N ILE A 123 -1.59 -0.83 14.64
CA ILE A 123 -2.18 -0.83 13.30
C ILE A 123 -1.67 0.37 12.50
N LYS A 124 -1.61 1.57 13.11
CA LYS A 124 -1.06 2.78 12.48
C LYS A 124 0.39 2.59 12.03
N GLU A 125 1.24 2.06 12.91
CA GLU A 125 2.65 1.86 12.59
C GLU A 125 2.83 0.74 11.56
N GLN A 126 2.04 -0.33 11.62
CA GLN A 126 2.02 -1.33 10.55
C GLN A 126 1.66 -0.73 9.18
N LEU A 127 0.67 0.16 9.09
CA LEU A 127 0.34 0.85 7.84
C LEU A 127 1.53 1.65 7.30
N LYS A 128 2.21 2.42 8.15
CA LYS A 128 3.42 3.18 7.74
C LYS A 128 4.55 2.27 7.27
N LEU A 129 4.72 1.14 7.94
CA LEU A 129 5.71 0.14 7.60
C LEU A 129 5.39 -0.54 6.26
N TYR A 130 4.13 -0.90 6.01
CA TYR A 130 3.69 -1.36 4.69
C TYR A 130 3.90 -0.32 3.60
N LYS A 131 3.53 0.95 3.83
CA LYS A 131 3.81 2.04 2.88
C LYS A 131 5.29 2.09 2.51
N THR A 132 6.17 1.99 3.52
CA THR A 132 7.63 2.02 3.33
C THR A 132 8.11 0.83 2.51
N LEU A 133 7.63 -0.36 2.84
CA LEU A 133 7.95 -1.59 2.12
C LEU A 133 7.52 -1.51 0.65
N LEU A 134 6.27 -1.11 0.38
CA LEU A 134 5.72 -0.97 -0.97
C LEU A 134 6.48 0.08 -1.80
N LYS A 135 6.92 1.16 -1.17
CA LYS A 135 7.65 2.23 -1.84
C LYS A 135 9.09 1.87 -2.18
N ARG A 136 9.76 1.09 -1.33
CA ARG A 136 11.22 0.88 -1.41
C ARG A 136 11.63 -0.50 -1.90
N CYS A 137 10.79 -1.52 -1.72
CA CYS A 137 11.18 -2.87 -2.08
C CYS A 137 11.37 -3.01 -3.59
N LYS A 138 12.50 -3.59 -3.98
CA LYS A 138 12.92 -3.76 -5.38
C LYS A 138 12.44 -5.09 -5.99
N GLN A 139 11.79 -5.92 -5.17
CA GLN A 139 11.33 -7.26 -5.51
C GLN A 139 9.80 -7.27 -5.62
N PRO A 140 9.18 -8.18 -6.40
CA PRO A 140 7.74 -8.19 -6.63
C PRO A 140 7.00 -8.75 -5.41
N ILE A 141 6.90 -8.00 -4.32
CA ILE A 141 6.34 -8.50 -3.05
C ILE A 141 4.83 -8.74 -3.09
N LEU A 142 4.10 -8.03 -3.95
CA LEU A 142 2.63 -8.06 -4.00
C LEU A 142 2.05 -9.34 -4.62
N ILE A 143 2.84 -10.12 -5.37
CA ILE A 143 2.41 -11.42 -5.92
C ILE A 143 2.41 -12.54 -4.86
N PHE A 144 2.97 -12.28 -3.68
CA PHE A 144 3.06 -13.24 -2.58
C PHE A 144 1.94 -13.01 -1.58
N GLU A 145 1.18 -14.07 -1.31
CA GLU A 145 0.02 -14.03 -0.42
C GLU A 145 0.43 -13.90 1.05
N GLU A 146 1.65 -14.30 1.38
CA GLU A 146 2.28 -14.16 2.69
C GLU A 146 2.47 -12.69 3.10
N ILE A 147 2.47 -11.76 2.13
CA ILE A 147 2.52 -10.31 2.35
C ILE A 147 1.17 -9.66 1.96
N GLY A 148 0.62 -10.05 0.81
CA GLY A 148 -0.62 -9.48 0.28
C GLY A 148 -1.85 -9.77 1.15
N ALA A 149 -2.02 -10.98 1.67
CA ALA A 149 -3.19 -11.32 2.46
C ALA A 149 -3.23 -10.61 3.83
N PRO A 150 -2.13 -10.55 4.60
CA PRO A 150 -2.08 -9.75 5.82
C PRO A 150 -2.32 -8.26 5.58
N LEU A 151 -1.78 -7.69 4.48
CA LEU A 151 -2.06 -6.31 4.09
C LEU A 151 -3.56 -6.07 3.82
N ARG A 152 -4.21 -6.94 3.03
CA ARG A 152 -5.65 -6.82 2.76
C ARG A 152 -6.47 -6.93 4.05
N ARG A 153 -6.09 -7.82 4.96
CA ARG A 153 -6.76 -7.94 6.28
C ARG A 153 -6.53 -6.73 7.16
N LEU A 154 -5.32 -6.16 7.15
CA LEU A 154 -5.00 -4.91 7.83
C LEU A 154 -5.89 -3.77 7.31
N LEU A 155 -5.98 -3.61 5.99
CA LEU A 155 -6.84 -2.59 5.37
C LEU A 155 -8.32 -2.79 5.72
N ARG A 156 -8.81 -4.03 5.68
CA ARG A 156 -10.19 -4.38 6.10
C ARG A 156 -10.45 -4.06 7.56
N SER A 157 -9.48 -4.29 8.45
CA SER A 157 -9.65 -4.02 9.89
C SER A 157 -9.83 -2.54 10.20
N CYS A 158 -9.32 -1.67 9.31
CA CYS A 158 -9.42 -0.22 9.46
C CYS A 158 -10.79 0.32 9.01
N MET A 159 -11.47 -0.35 8.08
CA MET A 159 -12.66 0.16 7.39
C MET A 159 -13.75 0.72 8.33
N GLY A 160 -14.17 1.97 8.05
CA GLY A 160 -15.23 2.67 8.79
C GLY A 160 -14.86 3.06 10.22
N LYS A 161 -13.59 2.92 10.61
CA LYS A 161 -13.09 3.15 11.98
C LYS A 161 -11.91 4.11 12.04
N GLN A 162 -11.47 4.66 10.90
CA GLN A 162 -10.32 5.55 10.83
C GLN A 162 -10.68 6.95 11.36
N THR A 163 -9.88 7.45 12.31
CA THR A 163 -9.98 8.81 12.83
C THR A 163 -8.58 9.39 12.98
N GLY A 164 -8.39 10.64 12.57
CA GLY A 164 -7.10 11.35 12.72
C GLY A 164 -5.97 10.65 11.97
N ASP A 165 -4.79 10.55 12.58
CA ASP A 165 -3.57 10.07 11.92
C ASP A 165 -3.64 8.67 11.31
N ILE A 166 -4.52 7.79 11.80
CA ILE A 166 -4.70 6.45 11.22
C ILE A 166 -5.28 6.58 9.81
N GLU A 167 -6.18 7.55 9.61
CA GLU A 167 -6.79 7.84 8.31
C GLU A 167 -5.73 8.21 7.27
N LEU A 168 -4.79 9.09 7.64
CA LEU A 168 -3.71 9.49 6.74
C LEU A 168 -2.79 8.31 6.41
N ALA A 169 -2.35 7.55 7.43
CA ALA A 169 -1.50 6.37 7.21
C ALA A 169 -2.21 5.31 6.33
N TYR A 170 -3.53 5.19 6.47
CA TYR A 170 -4.35 4.29 5.67
C TYR A 170 -4.41 4.73 4.20
N VAL A 171 -4.76 5.99 3.93
CA VAL A 171 -4.83 6.52 2.56
C VAL A 171 -3.46 6.54 1.90
N ASP A 172 -2.39 6.78 2.66
CA ASP A 172 -1.02 6.71 2.18
C ASP A 172 -0.64 5.33 1.63
N VAL A 173 -1.11 4.26 2.29
CA VAL A 173 -0.91 2.89 1.81
C VAL A 173 -1.69 2.69 0.52
N LEU A 174 -2.99 3.03 0.49
CA LEU A 174 -3.83 2.91 -0.71
C LEU A 174 -3.24 3.66 -1.91
N HIS A 175 -2.75 4.88 -1.68
CA HIS A 175 -2.07 5.68 -2.69
C HIS A 175 -0.81 4.99 -3.20
N GLN A 176 0.05 4.50 -2.30
CA GLN A 176 1.27 3.79 -2.70
C GLN A 176 0.97 2.53 -3.51
N LEU A 177 -0.14 1.86 -3.23
CA LEU A 177 -0.57 0.69 -3.99
C LEU A 177 -1.01 1.05 -5.41
N CYS A 178 -1.69 2.19 -5.58
CA CYS A 178 -2.04 2.70 -6.91
C CYS A 178 -0.77 3.02 -7.72
N ILE A 179 0.28 3.53 -7.08
CA ILE A 179 1.60 3.71 -7.70
C ILE A 179 2.19 2.36 -8.14
N CYS A 180 2.21 1.35 -7.25
CA CYS A 180 2.76 0.04 -7.57
C CYS A 180 2.06 -0.59 -8.79
N VAL A 181 0.73 -0.46 -8.88
CA VAL A 181 -0.05 -1.01 -10.00
C VAL A 181 0.16 -0.21 -11.28
N ASN A 182 0.32 1.11 -11.20
CA ASN A 182 0.68 1.91 -12.37
C ASN A 182 2.09 1.57 -12.89
N GLN A 183 2.98 1.10 -12.01
CA GLN A 183 4.31 0.63 -12.40
C GLN A 183 4.29 -0.81 -12.96
N ASP A 184 3.38 -1.65 -12.46
CA ASP A 184 3.20 -3.03 -12.92
C ASP A 184 1.71 -3.38 -13.02
N VAL A 185 1.20 -3.27 -14.25
CA VAL A 185 -0.22 -3.46 -14.57
C VAL A 185 -0.68 -4.90 -14.34
N SER A 186 0.24 -5.87 -14.30
CA SER A 186 -0.11 -7.28 -13.99
C SER A 186 -0.68 -7.44 -12.58
N LEU A 187 -0.43 -6.47 -11.70
CA LEU A 187 -1.01 -6.44 -10.36
C LEU A 187 -2.51 -6.13 -10.34
N LEU A 188 -3.11 -5.65 -11.45
CA LEU A 188 -4.56 -5.47 -11.53
C LEU A 188 -5.32 -6.79 -11.32
N ASP A 189 -4.79 -7.88 -11.86
CA ASP A 189 -5.39 -9.23 -11.80
C ASP A 189 -5.12 -9.94 -10.47
N THR A 190 -4.11 -9.49 -9.73
CA THR A 190 -3.98 -9.91 -8.33
C THR A 190 -5.14 -9.29 -7.57
N HIS A 191 -5.84 -10.06 -6.73
CA HIS A 191 -7.07 -9.72 -5.98
C HIS A 191 -7.01 -8.48 -5.05
N PHE A 192 -6.05 -7.60 -5.29
CA PHE A 192 -5.77 -6.35 -4.66
C PHE A 192 -6.58 -5.19 -5.28
N ILE A 193 -6.78 -5.18 -6.61
CA ILE A 193 -7.60 -4.16 -7.30
C ILE A 193 -8.86 -4.76 -7.91
N ASN A 194 -8.75 -5.88 -8.62
CA ASN A 194 -9.93 -6.53 -9.19
C ASN A 194 -10.52 -7.53 -8.19
N ALA A 195 -11.70 -7.20 -7.69
CA ALA A 195 -12.45 -8.11 -6.84
C ALA A 195 -12.96 -9.29 -7.67
N SER A 196 -12.76 -10.50 -7.15
CA SER A 196 -13.22 -11.72 -7.81
C SER A 196 -14.73 -11.97 -7.64
N SER A 197 -15.38 -11.20 -6.76
CA SER A 197 -16.81 -11.28 -6.45
C SER A 197 -17.37 -9.94 -5.97
N ALA A 198 -18.67 -9.73 -6.13
CA ALA A 198 -19.37 -8.50 -5.71
C ALA A 198 -19.17 -8.16 -4.21
N THR A 199 -19.01 -9.17 -3.35
CA THR A 199 -18.73 -8.97 -1.91
C THR A 199 -17.31 -8.45 -1.68
N GLU A 200 -16.35 -8.78 -2.55
CA GLU A 200 -14.97 -8.30 -2.50
C GLU A 200 -14.75 -6.97 -3.24
N ALA A 201 -15.69 -6.53 -4.09
CA ALA A 201 -15.61 -5.26 -4.83
C ALA A 201 -15.57 -4.03 -3.92
N SER A 202 -16.20 -4.14 -2.75
CA SER A 202 -16.12 -3.16 -1.66
C SER A 202 -14.71 -3.01 -1.06
N LEU A 203 -13.79 -3.92 -1.40
CA LEU A 203 -12.44 -4.00 -0.84
C LEU A 203 -11.35 -3.80 -1.89
N SER A 204 -11.69 -3.46 -3.13
CA SER A 204 -10.69 -2.98 -4.09
C SER A 204 -10.06 -1.70 -3.57
N VAL A 205 -8.76 -1.50 -3.82
CA VAL A 205 -8.07 -0.25 -3.44
C VAL A 205 -8.83 0.98 -3.89
N PHE A 206 -9.39 0.96 -5.11
CA PHE A 206 -10.14 2.07 -5.65
C PHE A 206 -11.42 2.35 -4.84
N SER A 207 -12.24 1.33 -4.55
CA SER A 207 -13.43 1.49 -3.71
C SER A 207 -13.11 2.01 -2.31
N LEU A 208 -11.96 1.60 -1.75
CA LEU A 208 -11.48 2.06 -0.45
C LEU A 208 -11.05 3.54 -0.47
N LEU A 209 -10.68 4.11 -1.62
CA LEU A 209 -10.30 5.53 -1.77
C LEU A 209 -11.51 6.46 -1.86
N VAL A 210 -12.62 5.99 -2.46
CA VAL A 210 -13.82 6.79 -2.75
C VAL A 210 -14.32 7.62 -1.55
N PRO A 211 -14.41 7.10 -0.31
CA PRO A 211 -14.87 7.88 0.84
C PRO A 211 -13.98 9.09 1.18
N TYR A 212 -12.74 9.11 0.71
CA TYR A 212 -11.75 10.11 1.09
C TYR A 212 -11.56 11.24 0.05
N VAL A 213 -12.16 11.14 -1.14
CA VAL A 213 -11.91 12.09 -2.25
C VAL A 213 -12.33 13.52 -1.93
N HIS A 214 -13.37 13.70 -1.11
CA HIS A 214 -13.86 15.01 -0.66
C HIS A 214 -13.33 15.41 0.73
N ARG A 215 -12.41 14.64 1.32
CA ARG A 215 -11.74 15.06 2.55
C ARG A 215 -10.84 16.26 2.25
N GLU A 216 -10.63 17.08 3.27
CA GLU A 216 -9.72 18.21 3.19
C GLU A 216 -8.28 17.78 3.52
N GLU A 217 -7.33 18.70 3.32
CA GLU A 217 -5.92 18.52 3.67
C GLU A 217 -5.25 17.32 2.97
N GLU A 218 -4.24 16.73 3.62
CA GLU A 218 -3.39 15.68 3.06
C GLU A 218 -4.17 14.40 2.76
N VAL A 219 -5.15 14.03 3.60
CA VAL A 219 -5.96 12.83 3.40
C VAL A 219 -6.69 12.89 2.06
N GLY A 220 -7.38 14.00 1.80
CA GLY A 220 -8.07 14.18 0.53
C GLY A 220 -7.12 14.32 -0.64
N SER A 221 -6.02 15.05 -0.46
CA SER A 221 -5.01 15.24 -1.50
C SER A 221 -4.44 13.90 -1.97
N ARG A 222 -4.06 13.02 -1.02
CA ARG A 222 -3.54 11.68 -1.31
C ARG A 222 -4.59 10.78 -1.97
N SER A 223 -5.85 10.87 -1.54
CA SER A 223 -6.92 10.08 -2.15
C SER A 223 -7.18 10.52 -3.61
N ARG A 224 -7.24 11.82 -3.86
CA ARG A 224 -7.44 12.37 -5.21
C ARG A 224 -6.28 11.99 -6.15
N ASP A 225 -5.04 12.13 -5.70
CA ASP A 225 -3.83 11.71 -6.44
C ASP A 225 -3.91 10.21 -6.81
N ALA A 226 -4.26 9.36 -5.85
CA ALA A 226 -4.43 7.92 -6.07
C ALA A 226 -5.56 7.60 -7.06
N VAL A 227 -6.68 8.31 -6.99
CA VAL A 227 -7.79 8.14 -7.94
C VAL A 227 -7.37 8.56 -9.34
N LEU A 228 -6.63 9.67 -9.48
CA LEU A 228 -6.12 10.12 -10.78
C LEU A 228 -5.15 9.11 -11.41
N LEU A 229 -4.31 8.45 -10.61
CA LEU A 229 -3.49 7.33 -11.08
C LEU A 229 -4.35 6.18 -11.62
N CYS A 230 -5.47 5.85 -10.97
CA CYS A 230 -6.37 4.80 -11.44
C CYS A 230 -7.16 5.21 -12.70
N THR A 231 -7.64 6.46 -12.80
CA THR A 231 -8.37 6.94 -13.97
C THR A 231 -7.46 7.11 -15.17
N SER A 232 -6.21 7.52 -14.97
CA SER A 232 -5.21 7.53 -16.05
C SER A 232 -4.92 6.11 -16.55
N LEU A 233 -4.79 5.12 -15.66
CA LEU A 233 -4.58 3.73 -16.03
C LEU A 233 -5.79 3.12 -16.77
N SER A 234 -7.02 3.53 -16.42
CA SER A 234 -8.24 3.00 -17.02
C SER A 234 -8.38 3.35 -18.50
N MET A 235 -7.71 4.42 -18.97
CA MET A 235 -7.62 4.75 -20.41
C MET A 235 -7.02 3.61 -21.24
N PHE A 236 -6.18 2.78 -20.64
CA PHE A 236 -5.51 1.66 -21.30
C PHE A 236 -6.06 0.29 -20.88
N GLN A 237 -6.94 0.25 -19.87
CA GLN A 237 -7.46 -0.97 -19.26
C GLN A 237 -8.98 -0.92 -19.15
N GLU A 238 -9.67 -1.43 -20.17
CA GLU A 238 -11.13 -1.38 -20.28
C GLU A 238 -11.85 -2.03 -19.08
N GLN A 239 -11.28 -3.11 -18.54
CA GLN A 239 -11.83 -3.76 -17.34
C GLN A 239 -11.82 -2.83 -16.13
N LEU A 240 -10.75 -2.04 -15.95
CA LEU A 240 -10.67 -1.06 -14.87
C LEU A 240 -11.64 0.11 -15.10
N ALA A 241 -11.79 0.55 -16.35
CA ALA A 241 -12.75 1.60 -16.71
C ALA A 241 -14.19 1.16 -16.39
N ASN A 242 -14.58 -0.03 -16.84
CA ASN A 242 -15.90 -0.62 -16.57
C ASN A 242 -16.12 -0.81 -15.07
N PHE A 243 -15.11 -1.31 -14.35
CA PHE A 243 -15.17 -1.44 -12.89
C PHE A 243 -15.45 -0.09 -12.22
N ILE A 244 -14.68 0.96 -12.56
CA ILE A 244 -14.85 2.30 -11.97
C ILE A 244 -16.26 2.85 -12.25
N CYS A 245 -16.74 2.75 -13.50
CA CYS A 245 -18.03 3.33 -13.90
C CYS A 245 -19.25 2.54 -13.41
N GLU A 246 -19.20 1.21 -13.48
CA GLU A 246 -20.38 0.36 -13.30
C GLU A 246 -20.41 -0.38 -11.96
N GLU A 247 -19.25 -0.67 -11.37
CA GLU A 247 -19.16 -1.50 -10.15
C GLU A 247 -18.83 -0.69 -8.88
N THR A 248 -18.50 0.60 -9.01
CA THR A 248 -18.22 1.47 -7.86
C THR A 248 -19.21 2.61 -7.73
N THR A 249 -19.27 3.21 -6.53
CA THR A 249 -20.08 4.41 -6.27
C THR A 249 -19.34 5.71 -6.59
N PHE A 250 -18.22 5.65 -7.32
CA PHE A 250 -17.34 6.80 -7.52
C PHE A 250 -18.02 7.96 -8.25
N CYS A 251 -18.63 7.73 -9.42
CA CYS A 251 -19.27 8.80 -10.20
C CYS A 251 -20.41 9.50 -9.43
N PRO A 252 -21.35 8.77 -8.77
CA PRO A 252 -22.35 9.39 -7.90
C PRO A 252 -21.74 10.18 -6.73
N VAL A 253 -20.69 9.67 -6.08
CA VAL A 253 -20.01 10.35 -4.96
C VAL A 253 -19.34 11.64 -5.44
N LEU A 254 -18.73 11.63 -6.62
CA LEU A 254 -18.09 12.81 -7.21
C LEU A 254 -19.13 13.90 -7.48
N ALA A 255 -20.20 13.58 -8.22
CA ALA A 255 -21.25 14.52 -8.57
C ALA A 255 -22.00 15.08 -7.34
N THR A 256 -22.35 14.21 -6.39
CA THR A 256 -23.08 14.61 -5.18
C THR A 256 -22.21 15.47 -4.28
N GLY A 257 -20.93 15.11 -4.11
CA GLY A 257 -20.01 15.89 -3.28
C GLY A 257 -19.70 17.26 -3.87
N LEU A 258 -19.52 17.36 -5.19
CA LEU A 258 -19.36 18.66 -5.86
C LEU A 258 -20.61 19.54 -5.70
N SER A 259 -21.80 18.97 -5.86
CA SER A 259 -23.07 19.68 -5.65
C SER A 259 -23.24 20.19 -4.22
N ALA A 260 -22.83 19.38 -3.23
CA ALA A 260 -22.83 19.78 -1.83
C ALA A 260 -21.84 20.92 -1.54
N LEU A 261 -20.64 20.88 -2.11
CA LEU A 261 -19.64 21.94 -1.98
C LEU A 261 -20.09 23.24 -2.64
N TYR A 262 -20.70 23.17 -3.82
CA TYR A 262 -21.31 24.32 -4.47
C TYR A 262 -22.39 24.96 -3.60
N SER A 263 -23.26 24.15 -2.99
CA SER A 263 -24.34 24.63 -2.12
C SER A 263 -23.85 25.26 -0.81
N ARG A 264 -22.59 25.02 -0.43
CA ARG A 264 -21.93 25.61 0.74
C ARG A 264 -21.29 26.97 0.45
N LEU A 265 -21.18 27.35 -0.83
CA LEU A 265 -20.63 28.65 -1.18
C LEU A 265 -21.50 29.77 -0.61
N PRO A 266 -20.89 30.88 -0.15
CA PRO A 266 -21.65 32.02 0.34
C PRO A 266 -22.47 32.64 -0.79
N ASN A 267 -23.75 32.90 -0.52
CA ASN A 267 -24.66 33.54 -1.48
C ASN A 267 -24.36 35.03 -1.69
N THR A 268 -23.54 35.61 -0.81
CA THR A 268 -23.14 37.02 -0.81
C THR A 268 -21.67 37.12 -0.42
N LEU A 269 -20.92 37.99 -1.09
CA LEU A 269 -19.54 38.30 -0.75
C LEU A 269 -19.50 39.71 -0.16
N ASP A 270 -18.72 39.90 0.89
CA ASP A 270 -18.48 41.24 1.45
C ASP A 270 -17.59 42.01 0.47
N VAL A 271 -18.20 42.96 -0.24
CA VAL A 271 -17.56 43.78 -1.27
C VAL A 271 -16.70 44.86 -0.58
N PRO A 272 -15.35 44.86 -0.74
CA PRO A 272 -14.47 45.82 -0.06
C PRO A 272 -14.60 47.27 -0.55
N GLY A 273 -15.21 47.49 -1.73
CA GLY A 273 -15.42 48.82 -2.32
C GLY A 273 -16.02 48.76 -3.73
N GLU A 274 -16.40 49.91 -4.30
CA GLU A 274 -17.07 50.00 -5.62
C GLU A 274 -16.19 49.52 -6.81
N ASP A 275 -14.87 49.52 -6.65
CA ASP A 275 -13.90 49.08 -7.68
C ASP A 275 -13.57 47.57 -7.60
N TRP A 276 -14.30 46.78 -6.81
CA TRP A 276 -14.03 45.36 -6.66
C TRP A 276 -14.85 44.51 -7.63
N TYR A 277 -14.20 44.01 -8.68
CA TYR A 277 -14.83 43.28 -9.79
C TYR A 277 -14.39 41.81 -9.90
N SER A 278 -13.42 41.35 -9.10
CA SER A 278 -12.95 39.97 -9.16
C SER A 278 -12.39 39.49 -7.83
N LEU A 279 -12.51 38.19 -7.59
CA LEU A 279 -11.98 37.54 -6.39
C LEU A 279 -10.50 37.21 -6.59
N GLU A 280 -9.62 38.08 -6.09
CA GLU A 280 -8.17 37.87 -6.19
C GLU A 280 -7.73 36.58 -5.47
N LYS A 281 -6.69 35.90 -5.99
CA LYS A 281 -6.14 34.67 -5.39
C LYS A 281 -5.78 34.81 -3.91
N GLY A 282 -5.39 36.01 -3.47
CA GLY A 282 -5.10 36.30 -2.06
C GLY A 282 -6.33 36.07 -1.16
N LEU A 283 -7.52 36.42 -1.63
CA LEU A 283 -8.79 36.29 -0.91
C LEU A 283 -9.33 34.86 -0.90
N TRP A 284 -8.83 33.97 -1.77
CA TRP A 284 -9.23 32.55 -1.75
C TRP A 284 -8.85 31.90 -0.43
N THR A 285 -7.74 32.35 0.17
CA THR A 285 -7.28 31.84 1.47
C THR A 285 -8.18 32.25 2.63
N THR A 286 -8.98 33.31 2.46
CA THR A 286 -9.94 33.78 3.45
C THR A 286 -11.31 33.10 3.36
N LEU A 287 -11.58 32.36 2.28
CA LEU A 287 -12.85 31.67 2.03
C LEU A 287 -12.64 30.15 1.91
N PRO A 288 -12.66 29.41 3.03
CA PRO A 288 -12.40 27.97 3.02
C PRO A 288 -13.42 27.18 2.18
N GLU A 289 -14.68 27.59 2.13
CA GLU A 289 -15.72 26.95 1.32
C GLU A 289 -15.41 27.05 -0.17
N LEU A 290 -14.93 28.21 -0.62
CA LEU A 290 -14.52 28.41 -2.00
C LEU A 290 -13.29 27.56 -2.35
N LYS A 291 -12.30 27.51 -1.46
CA LYS A 291 -11.11 26.67 -1.64
C LYS A 291 -11.50 25.20 -1.81
N SER A 292 -12.38 24.69 -0.95
CA SER A 292 -12.84 23.30 -1.02
C SER A 292 -13.64 23.03 -2.30
N PHE A 293 -14.51 23.95 -2.73
CA PHE A 293 -15.23 23.83 -4.00
C PHE A 293 -14.29 23.81 -5.21
N ILE A 294 -13.37 24.77 -5.33
CA ILE A 294 -12.42 24.85 -6.45
C ILE A 294 -11.56 23.59 -6.50
N THR A 295 -11.04 23.13 -5.35
CA THR A 295 -10.22 21.91 -5.28
C THR A 295 -10.99 20.69 -5.80
N SER A 296 -12.26 20.55 -5.41
CA SER A 296 -13.10 19.45 -5.88
C SER A 296 -13.46 19.57 -7.36
N LEU A 297 -13.70 20.80 -7.85
CA LEU A 297 -14.00 21.07 -9.25
C LEU A 297 -12.81 20.77 -10.16
N GLU A 298 -11.61 21.21 -9.79
CA GLU A 298 -10.37 20.90 -10.50
C GLU A 298 -10.15 19.39 -10.57
N PHE A 299 -10.30 18.70 -9.43
CA PHE A 299 -10.22 17.25 -9.40
C PHE A 299 -11.26 16.56 -10.30
N CYS A 300 -12.52 17.02 -10.30
CA CYS A 300 -13.54 16.47 -11.20
C CYS A 300 -13.15 16.65 -12.67
N ASN A 301 -12.58 17.82 -13.01
CA ASN A 301 -12.10 18.09 -14.36
C ASN A 301 -10.92 17.16 -14.73
N ASP A 302 -9.96 16.96 -13.83
CA ASP A 302 -8.81 16.08 -14.05
C ASP A 302 -9.21 14.60 -14.20
N VAL A 303 -10.31 14.18 -13.57
CA VAL A 303 -10.86 12.82 -13.72
C VAL A 303 -11.51 12.61 -15.11
N ILE A 304 -12.01 13.66 -15.74
CA ILE A 304 -12.72 13.60 -17.03
C ILE A 304 -11.76 13.69 -18.22
N GLN A 305 -10.61 14.34 -18.05
CA GLN A 305 -9.59 14.53 -19.08
C GLN A 305 -8.78 13.25 -19.35
#